data_AF-A0A4Y8CQX2-F1
#
_entry.id   AF-A0A4Y8CQX2-F1
#
_cell.length_a   1.000
_cell.length_b   1.000
_cell.length_c   1.000
_cell.angle_alpha   90.00
_cell.angle_beta   90.00
_cell.angle_gamma   90.00
#
_symmetry.space_group_name_H-M   'P 1'
#
loop_
_entity.id
_entity.type
_entity.pdbx_description
1 polymer ?
#
loop_
_entity_poly.entity_id
_entity_poly.type
_entity_poly.pdbx_seq_one_letter_code
_entity_poly.pdbx_strand_id
1 'polypeptide(L)' 'GLFYTHLSIKNMKTRWGSCNHNKAYINLNLKLIQKSLRAIEYVILHEISHLKFPNHSKEFYAFMEHFMSDFRQREKEFLS' A
#
# COMPACT_ATOMS: atom_id res chain seq x y z
N GLY A 1 -3.22 1.48 17.46
CA GLY A 1 -2.86 0.71 16.25
C GLY A 1 -3.60 1.27 15.06
N LEU A 2 -3.30 0.78 13.85
CA LEU A 2 -4.15 1.02 12.67
C LEU A 2 -5.21 -0.09 12.61
N PHE A 3 -6.44 0.27 12.27
CA PHE A 3 -7.55 -0.67 12.17
C PHE A 3 -8.19 -0.55 10.80
N TYR A 4 -8.41 -1.70 10.16
CA TYR A 4 -9.21 -1.81 8.96
C TYR A 4 -10.52 -2.51 9.31
N THR A 5 -11.58 -2.19 8.59
CA THR A 5 -12.90 -2.83 8.74
C THR A 5 -13.17 -3.83 7.63
N HIS A 6 -12.46 -3.71 6.50
CA HIS A 6 -12.56 -4.63 5.38
C HIS A 6 -11.24 -4.77 4.63
N LEU A 7 -10.88 -6.02 4.30
CA LEU A 7 -9.77 -6.36 3.41
C LEU A 7 -10.30 -7.27 2.31
N SER A 8 -10.00 -6.96 1.06
CA SER A 8 -10.39 -7.80 -0.08
C SER A 8 -9.30 -7.94 -1.12
N ILE A 9 -9.23 -9.12 -1.73
CA ILE A 9 -8.40 -9.40 -2.91
C ILE A 9 -9.33 -9.39 -4.12
N LYS A 10 -9.03 -8.53 -5.11
CA LYS A 10 -9.90 -8.30 -6.28
C LYS A 10 -9.09 -8.33 -7.57
N ASN A 11 -9.70 -8.78 -8.66
CA ASN A 11 -9.12 -8.57 -9.98
C ASN A 11 -9.36 -7.11 -10.41
N MET A 12 -8.35 -6.25 -10.27
CA MET A 12 -8.47 -4.80 -10.54
C MET A 12 -7.84 -4.44 -11.89
N LYS A 13 -8.46 -3.48 -12.61
CA LYS A 13 -8.02 -3.07 -13.96
C LYS A 13 -6.87 -2.06 -13.93
N THR A 14 -6.95 -1.04 -13.08
CA THR A 14 -6.10 0.16 -13.18
C THR A 14 -5.22 0.42 -11.96
N ARG A 15 -5.34 -0.37 -10.88
CA ARG A 15 -4.60 -0.15 -9.63
C ARG A 15 -4.08 -1.47 -9.07
N TRP A 16 -3.00 -1.38 -8.31
CA TRP A 16 -2.41 -2.51 -7.59
C TRP A 16 -2.94 -2.65 -6.16
N GLY A 17 -3.42 -1.54 -5.59
CA GLY A 17 -4.15 -1.49 -4.34
C GLY A 17 -5.07 -0.26 -4.30
N SER A 18 -5.91 -0.19 -3.27
CA SER A 18 -6.57 1.04 -2.87
C SER A 18 -7.02 1.01 -1.42
N CYS A 19 -6.95 2.16 -0.76
CA CYS A 19 -7.51 2.40 0.56
C CYS A 19 -8.63 3.45 0.50
N ASN A 20 -9.75 3.16 1.16
CA ASN A 20 -10.73 4.18 1.53
C ASN A 20 -10.53 4.52 3.00
N HIS A 21 -9.86 5.63 3.29
CA HIS A 21 -9.51 6.02 4.67
C HIS A 21 -10.73 6.24 5.56
N ASN A 22 -11.82 6.83 5.03
CA ASN A 22 -13.04 7.11 5.79
C ASN A 22 -13.77 5.84 6.22
N LYS A 23 -13.79 4.83 5.33
CA LYS A 23 -14.42 3.52 5.62
C LYS A 23 -13.45 2.52 6.24
N ALA A 24 -12.14 2.80 6.22
CA ALA A 24 -11.06 1.89 6.56
C ALA A 24 -11.06 0.58 5.74
N TYR A 25 -11.32 0.69 4.42
CA TYR A 25 -11.37 -0.45 3.50
C TYR A 25 -10.10 -0.53 2.68
N ILE A 26 -9.45 -1.70 2.68
CA ILE A 26 -8.28 -1.99 1.86
C ILE A 26 -8.68 -2.99 0.76
N ASN A 27 -8.30 -2.68 -0.47
CA ASN A 27 -8.38 -3.60 -1.60
C ASN A 27 -6.97 -3.83 -2.14
N LEU A 28 -6.62 -5.08 -2.39
CA LEU A 28 -5.38 -5.47 -3.05
C LEU A 28 -5.70 -6.17 -4.37
N ASN A 29 -4.90 -5.92 -5.39
CA ASN A 29 -5.09 -6.55 -6.70
C ASN A 29 -4.56 -7.99 -6.67
N LEU A 30 -5.37 -8.94 -7.13
CA LEU A 30 -4.98 -10.35 -7.30
C LEU A 30 -3.67 -10.51 -8.08
N LYS A 31 -3.42 -9.62 -9.06
CA LYS A 31 -2.21 -9.65 -9.89
C LYS A 31 -0.91 -9.39 -9.11
N LEU A 32 -0.99 -8.89 -7.88
CA LEU A 32 0.19 -8.75 -7.02
C LEU A 32 0.94 -10.07 -6.82
N ILE A 33 0.27 -11.21 -6.95
CA ILE A 33 0.91 -12.54 -6.87
C ILE A 33 2.00 -12.76 -7.94
N GLN A 34 2.01 -11.96 -9.02
CA GLN A 34 3.01 -12.03 -10.08
C GLN A 34 4.24 -11.14 -9.81
N LYS A 35 4.19 -10.30 -8.76
CA LYS A 35 5.28 -9.42 -8.37
C LYS A 35 6.16 -10.10 -7.32
N SER A 36 7.38 -9.58 -7.15
CA SER A 36 8.26 -10.03 -6.08
C SER A 36 7.66 -9.75 -4.71
N LEU A 37 8.04 -10.54 -3.70
CA LEU A 37 7.56 -10.33 -2.33
C LEU A 37 7.85 -8.90 -1.83
N ARG A 38 9.03 -8.34 -2.16
CA ARG A 38 9.42 -6.97 -1.82
C ARG A 38 8.43 -5.92 -2.35
N ALA A 39 7.95 -6.10 -3.57
CA ALA A 39 6.97 -5.23 -4.20
C ALA A 39 5.57 -5.39 -3.58
N ILE A 40 5.18 -6.61 -3.23
CA ILE A 40 3.91 -6.88 -2.54
C ILE A 40 3.90 -6.19 -1.16
N GLU A 41 4.97 -6.35 -0.39
CA GLU A 41 5.14 -5.70 0.92
C GLU A 41 5.06 -4.17 0.81
N TYR A 42 5.70 -3.60 -0.22
CA TYR A 42 5.64 -2.16 -0.50
C TYR A 42 4.19 -1.68 -0.73
N VAL A 43 3.44 -2.36 -1.62
CA VAL A 43 2.04 -1.98 -1.91
C VAL A 43 1.16 -2.14 -0.68
N ILE A 44 1.34 -3.20 0.11
CA ILE A 44 0.58 -3.40 1.36
C ILE A 44 0.85 -2.24 2.33
N LEU A 45 2.11 -1.88 2.56
CA LEU A 45 2.46 -0.78 3.46
C LEU A 45 1.91 0.57 2.94
N HIS A 46 1.93 0.78 1.63
CA HIS A 46 1.36 1.96 0.98
C HIS A 46 -0.14 2.10 1.30
N GLU A 47 -0.93 1.03 1.08
CA GLU A 47 -2.38 1.07 1.32
C GLU A 47 -2.73 1.16 2.82
N ILE A 48 -1.96 0.49 3.68
CA ILE A 48 -2.12 0.61 5.14
C ILE A 48 -1.83 2.04 5.61
N SER A 49 -0.80 2.69 5.06
CA SER A 49 -0.44 4.07 5.41
C SER A 49 -1.57 5.05 5.09
N HIS A 50 -2.35 4.78 4.04
CA HIS A 50 -3.54 5.55 3.71
C HIS A 50 -4.67 5.49 4.74
N LEU A 51 -4.68 4.50 5.66
CA LEU A 51 -5.61 4.52 6.80
C LEU A 51 -5.40 5.73 7.72
N LYS A 52 -4.16 6.22 7.81
CA LYS A 52 -3.78 7.36 8.67
C LYS A 52 -3.54 8.64 7.88
N PHE A 53 -2.98 8.52 6.68
CA PHE A 53 -2.58 9.65 5.84
C PHE A 53 -3.23 9.52 4.45
N PRO A 54 -4.37 10.19 4.21
CA PRO A 54 -5.14 9.99 2.97
C PRO A 54 -4.43 10.46 1.71
N ASN A 55 -3.40 11.31 1.86
CA ASN A 55 -2.58 11.83 0.79
C ASN A 55 -1.10 11.51 1.05
N HIS A 56 -0.28 11.56 -0.01
CA HIS A 56 1.18 11.37 0.08
C HIS A 56 1.89 12.61 0.64
N SER A 57 1.56 12.99 1.87
CA SER A 57 2.19 14.10 2.58
C SER A 57 3.59 13.74 3.10
N LYS A 58 4.30 14.72 3.68
CA LYS A 58 5.60 14.47 4.32
C LYS A 58 5.49 13.41 5.44
N GLU A 59 4.40 13.46 6.20
CA GLU A 59 4.10 12.52 7.28
C GLU A 59 3.81 11.11 6.76
N PHE A 60 3.16 10.98 5.60
CA PHE A 60 2.99 9.69 4.91
C PHE A 60 4.36 9.06 4.63
N TYR A 61 5.27 9.81 4.00
CA TYR A 61 6.59 9.27 3.65
C TYR A 61 7.44 8.98 4.89
N ALA A 62 7.39 9.83 5.92
CA ALA A 62 8.08 9.57 7.17
C ALA A 62 7.56 8.28 7.85
N PHE A 63 6.25 8.02 7.76
CA PHE A 63 5.65 6.79 8.26
C PHE A 63 6.09 5.57 7.45
N MET A 64 6.06 5.64 6.11
CA MET A 64 6.58 4.59 5.24
C MET A 64 8.04 4.26 5.58
N GLU A 65 8.89 5.29 5.70
CA GLU A 65 10.32 5.15 6.00
C GLU A 65 10.58 4.54 7.38
N HIS A 66 9.77 4.87 8.38
CA HIS A 66 9.88 4.29 9.72
C HIS A 66 9.69 2.77 9.72
N PHE A 67 8.76 2.24 8.91
CA PHE A 67 8.50 0.80 8.82
C PHE A 67 9.32 0.09 7.73
N MET A 68 9.75 0.83 6.72
CA MET A 68 10.44 0.31 5.54
C MET A 68 11.41 1.36 5.03
N SER A 69 12.60 1.41 5.62
CA SER A 69 13.63 2.40 5.27
C SER A 69 14.06 2.35 3.80
N ASP A 70 13.87 1.21 3.13
CA ASP A 70 14.17 1.00 1.71
C ASP A 70 12.93 1.15 0.79
N PHE A 71 11.81 1.72 1.26
CA PHE A 71 10.56 1.78 0.49
C PHE A 71 10.73 2.47 -0.86
N ARG A 72 11.60 3.49 -0.96
CA ARG A 72 11.86 4.20 -2.23
C ARG A 72 12.56 3.32 -3.25
N GLN A 73 13.41 2.40 -2.82
CA GLN A 73 14.03 1.43 -3.72
C GLN A 73 12.99 0.42 -4.20
N ARG A 74 12.16 -0.09 -3.29
CA ARG A 74 11.09 -1.05 -3.61
C ARG A 74 10.03 -0.43 -4.52
N GLU A 75 9.71 0.85 -4.35
CA GLU A 75 8.85 1.61 -5.26
C GLU A 75 9.42 1.63 -6.67
N LYS A 76 10.71 1.95 -6.82
CA LYS A 76 11.38 1.94 -8.13
C LYS A 76 11.37 0.55 -8.76
N GLU A 77 11.71 -0.49 -8.00
CA GLU A 77 11.66 -1.91 -8.45
C GLU A 77 10.24 -2.34 -8.84
N PHE A 78 9.21 -1.78 -8.21
CA PHE A 78 7.83 -2.10 -8.50
C PHE A 78 7.31 -1.41 -9.78
N LEU A 79 7.74 -0.16 -10.00
CA LEU A 79 7.36 0.67 -11.15
C LEU A 79 8.15 0.34 -12.42
N SER A 80 9.30 -0.32 -12.31
CA SER A 80 10.02 -0.94 -13.44
C SER A 80 9.32 -2.19 -13.95
#